data_AF-A0AAX3M2Y3-F1
#
_entry.id   AF-A0AAX3M2Y3-F1
#
_cell.length_a   1.000
_cell.length_b   1.000
_cell.length_c   1.000
_cell.angle_alpha   90.00
_cell.angle_beta   90.00
_cell.angle_gamma   90.00
#
_symmetry.space_group_name_H-M   'P 1'
#
loop_
_entity.id
_entity.type
_entity.pdbx_description
1 polymer ?
#
loop_
_entity_poly.entity_id
_entity_poly.type
_entity_poly.pdbx_seq_one_letter_code
_entity_poly.pdbx_strand_id
1 'polypeptide(L)'
;MNFQKKYFMLKNTQRSWEVLIDFLHIEIKEENFKTIYTFLKVGNFRQGEYEGNKYVLKKLYSDEVMIIDLAIEEKDNNSSPPPFCLTVNEMVTIMDNIDEWKKYKIE
;
A
#
# COMPACT_ATOMS: atom_id res chain seq x y z
N MET A 1 0.21 11.16 13.26
CA MET A 1 -0.11 9.87 13.91
C MET A 1 0.88 8.85 13.39
N ASN A 2 1.81 8.36 14.21
CA ASN A 2 2.73 7.29 13.76
C ASN A 2 1.89 6.05 13.49
N PHE A 3 1.89 5.56 12.26
CA PHE A 3 1.31 4.26 11.96
C PHE A 3 2.12 3.20 12.72
N GLN A 4 1.51 2.60 13.75
CA GLN A 4 2.18 1.64 14.62
C GLN A 4 1.71 0.23 14.29
N LYS A 5 2.66 -0.70 14.12
CA LYS A 5 2.40 -2.13 13.91
C LYS A 5 1.28 -2.66 14.81
N LYS A 6 1.28 -2.28 16.09
CA LYS A 6 0.27 -2.72 17.06
C LYS A 6 -1.18 -2.46 16.63
N TYR A 7 -1.46 -1.32 15.99
CA TYR A 7 -2.81 -0.96 15.55
C TYR A 7 -3.20 -1.68 14.27
N PHE A 8 -2.25 -1.82 13.34
CA PHE A 8 -2.46 -2.61 12.13
C PHE A 8 -2.77 -4.07 12.47
N MET A 9 -2.07 -4.63 13.45
CA MET A 9 -2.24 -6.02 13.90
C MET A 9 -3.58 -6.28 14.63
N LEU A 10 -4.35 -5.25 15.00
CA LEU A 10 -5.70 -5.45 15.57
C LEU A 10 -6.68 -6.02 14.53
N LYS A 11 -6.44 -5.74 13.25
CA LYS A 11 -7.33 -6.10 12.13
C LYS A 11 -6.66 -6.97 11.07
N ASN A 12 -5.35 -7.21 11.18
CA ASN A 12 -4.54 -7.90 10.17
C ASN A 12 -3.58 -8.91 10.81
N THR A 13 -3.02 -9.78 9.96
CA THR A 13 -2.08 -10.82 10.39
C THR A 13 -0.62 -10.34 10.36
N GLN A 14 0.27 -11.08 11.01
CA GLN A 14 1.72 -10.85 10.95
C GLN A 14 2.23 -10.93 9.50
N ARG A 15 1.65 -11.82 8.70
CA ARG A 15 2.00 -11.97 7.29
C ARG A 15 1.56 -10.77 6.45
N SER A 16 0.39 -10.21 6.73
CA SER A 16 -0.07 -8.96 6.11
C SER A 16 0.89 -7.80 6.42
N TRP A 17 1.45 -7.77 7.64
CA TRP A 17 2.46 -6.77 8.01
C TRP A 17 3.75 -6.94 7.22
N GLU A 18 4.23 -8.18 7.07
CA GLU A 18 5.42 -8.49 6.26
C GLU A 18 5.23 -8.07 4.81
N VAL A 19 4.07 -8.36 4.22
CA VAL A 19 3.72 -7.91 2.86
C VAL A 19 3.70 -6.39 2.76
N LEU A 20 3.11 -5.68 3.73
CA LEU A 20 3.12 -4.22 3.75
C LEU A 20 4.55 -3.67 3.77
N ILE A 21 5.41 -4.20 4.64
CA ILE A 21 6.79 -3.74 4.73
C ILE A 21 7.56 -4.02 3.44
N ASP A 22 7.41 -5.20 2.85
CA ASP A 22 8.07 -5.55 1.59
C ASP A 22 7.58 -4.66 0.43
N PHE A 23 6.27 -4.41 0.34
CA PHE A 23 5.69 -3.44 -0.59
C PHE A 23 6.32 -2.04 -0.47
N LEU A 24 6.45 -1.53 0.76
CA LEU A 24 7.04 -0.21 1.00
C LEU A 24 8.51 -0.15 0.56
N HIS A 25 9.27 -1.24 0.71
CA HIS A 25 10.68 -1.28 0.29
C HIS A 25 10.84 -1.47 -1.23
N ILE A 26 9.94 -2.23 -1.87
CA ILE A 26 10.08 -2.59 -3.29
C ILE A 26 9.46 -1.53 -4.21
N GLU A 27 8.27 -1.04 -3.88
CA GLU A 27 7.48 -0.18 -4.77
C GLU A 27 7.54 1.30 -4.41
N ILE A 28 7.71 1.64 -3.13
CA ILE A 28 7.78 3.05 -2.69
C ILE A 28 9.23 3.54 -2.79
N LYS A 29 9.66 3.76 -4.03
CA LYS A 29 10.97 4.30 -4.42
C LYS A 29 10.83 5.67 -5.07
N GLU A 30 11.95 6.38 -5.24
CA GLU A 30 12.01 7.71 -5.85
C GLU A 30 11.19 7.81 -7.15
N GLU A 31 11.39 6.85 -8.05
CA GLU A 31 10.78 6.81 -9.38
C GLU A 31 9.25 6.64 -9.34
N ASN A 32 8.73 5.97 -8.31
CA ASN A 32 7.33 5.53 -8.24
C ASN A 32 6.52 6.27 -7.17
N PHE A 33 7.20 6.88 -6.18
CA PHE A 33 6.58 7.52 -5.02
C PHE A 33 5.52 8.52 -5.44
N LYS A 34 5.87 9.45 -6.34
CA LYS A 34 4.96 10.53 -6.77
C LYS A 34 3.73 9.98 -7.46
N THR A 35 3.90 8.96 -8.31
CA THR A 35 2.80 8.31 -9.03
C THR A 35 1.83 7.66 -8.06
N ILE A 36 2.34 6.83 -7.15
CA ILE A 36 1.52 6.12 -6.14
C ILE A 36 0.85 7.12 -5.20
N TYR A 37 1.59 8.12 -4.71
CA TYR A 37 1.06 9.13 -3.81
C TYR A 37 -0.07 9.95 -4.46
N THR A 38 0.10 10.34 -5.73
CA THR A 38 -0.92 11.06 -6.49
C THR A 38 -2.15 10.18 -6.72
N PHE A 39 -1.94 8.92 -7.15
CA PHE A 39 -3.00 7.94 -7.34
C PHE A 39 -3.89 7.78 -6.10
N LEU A 40 -3.28 7.75 -4.91
CA LEU A 40 -4.00 7.71 -3.64
C LEU A 40 -4.80 8.99 -3.37
N LYS A 41 -4.15 10.16 -3.52
CA LYS A 41 -4.71 11.47 -3.15
C LYS A 41 -5.77 12.02 -4.11
N VAL A 42 -5.78 11.61 -5.38
CA VAL A 42 -6.76 12.13 -6.35
C VAL A 42 -8.16 11.65 -5.99
N GLY A 43 -8.96 12.53 -5.38
CA GLY A 43 -10.32 12.23 -4.93
C GLY A 43 -11.34 12.01 -6.05
N ASN A 44 -11.07 12.55 -7.24
CA ASN A 44 -11.89 12.32 -8.43
C ASN A 44 -11.67 10.93 -9.06
N PHE A 45 -10.66 10.20 -8.57
CA PHE A 45 -10.33 8.86 -9.01
C PHE A 45 -10.84 7.86 -7.98
N ARG A 46 -12.02 7.29 -8.24
CA ARG A 46 -12.76 6.43 -7.29
C ARG A 46 -12.29 4.98 -7.25
N GLN A 47 -11.60 4.49 -8.28
CA GLN A 47 -11.09 3.13 -8.30
C GLN A 47 -10.04 3.00 -9.38
N GLY A 48 -9.11 2.07 -9.20
CA GLY A 48 -8.14 1.69 -10.22
C GLY A 48 -7.00 0.89 -9.63
N GLU A 49 -6.00 0.62 -10.45
CA GLU A 49 -4.88 -0.24 -10.09
C GLU A 49 -3.57 0.42 -10.51
N TYR A 50 -2.57 0.30 -9.64
CA TYR A 50 -1.18 0.57 -9.94
C TYR A 50 -0.45 -0.76 -9.91
N GLU A 51 0.08 -1.19 -11.05
CA GLU A 51 0.91 -2.39 -11.18
C GLU A 51 2.37 -1.98 -10.99
N GLY A 52 2.96 -2.47 -9.90
CA GLY A 52 4.38 -2.31 -9.59
C GLY A 52 5.22 -3.48 -10.09
N ASN A 53 6.42 -3.62 -9.52
CA ASN A 53 7.36 -4.67 -9.90
C ASN A 53 6.93 -6.06 -9.40
N LYS A 54 6.45 -6.12 -8.16
CA LYS A 54 6.02 -7.35 -7.46
C LYS A 54 4.58 -7.25 -6.98
N TYR A 55 4.09 -6.04 -6.77
CA TYR A 55 2.79 -5.81 -6.16
C TYR A 55 1.83 -5.04 -7.06
N VAL A 56 0.55 -5.35 -6.94
CA VAL A 56 -0.54 -4.49 -7.42
C VAL A 56 -1.13 -3.76 -6.22
N LEU A 57 -1.19 -2.43 -6.32
CA LEU A 57 -1.95 -1.59 -5.41
C LEU A 57 -3.31 -1.27 -6.05
N LYS A 58 -4.38 -1.85 -5.52
CA LYS A 58 -5.75 -1.53 -5.96
C LYS A 58 -6.35 -0.47 -5.06
N LYS A 59 -6.88 0.60 -5.63
CA LYS A 59 -7.77 1.53 -4.94
C LYS A 59 -9.20 1.07 -5.18
N LEU A 60 -9.86 0.67 -4.11
CA LEU A 60 -11.25 0.21 -4.11
C LEU A 60 -12.08 1.34 -3.50
N TYR A 61 -13.03 1.89 -4.26
CA TYR A 61 -13.79 3.06 -3.82
C TYR A 61 -12.87 4.27 -3.45
N SER A 62 -13.47 5.32 -2.87
CA SER A 62 -12.74 6.56 -2.58
C SER A 62 -11.72 6.47 -1.45
N ASP A 63 -11.81 5.47 -0.58
CA ASP A 63 -11.15 5.44 0.72
C ASP A 63 -10.47 4.13 1.08
N GLU A 64 -10.56 3.07 0.27
CA GLU A 64 -9.95 1.77 0.55
C GLU A 64 -8.83 1.44 -0.45
N VAL A 65 -7.75 0.84 0.04
CA VAL A 65 -6.64 0.35 -0.78
C VAL A 65 -6.24 -1.05 -0.37
N MET A 66 -5.97 -1.87 -1.37
CA MET A 66 -5.60 -3.27 -1.23
C MET A 66 -4.24 -3.51 -1.88
N ILE A 67 -3.36 -4.22 -1.18
CA ILE A 67 -2.04 -4.60 -1.69
C ILE A 67 -2.06 -6.09 -2.00
N ILE A 68 -1.70 -6.45 -3.24
CA ILE A 68 -1.70 -7.82 -3.74
C ILE A 68 -0.30 -8.16 -4.20
N ASP A 69 0.23 -9.28 -3.73
CA ASP A 69 1.51 -9.84 -4.18
C ASP A 69 1.27 -10.72 -5.42
N LEU A 70 1.80 -10.32 -6.57
CA LEU A 70 1.56 -10.99 -7.85
C LEU A 70 2.07 -12.44 -7.84
N ALA A 71 3.22 -12.70 -7.21
CA ALA A 71 3.82 -14.04 -7.14
C ALA A 71 3.00 -15.01 -6.28
N ILE A 72 2.13 -14.46 -5.43
CA ILE A 72 1.25 -15.20 -4.53
C ILE A 72 -0.12 -15.42 -5.18
N GLU A 73 -0.61 -14.46 -5.99
CA GLU A 73 -1.86 -14.58 -6.73
C GLU A 73 -1.77 -15.66 -7.82
N GLU A 74 -0.64 -15.76 -8.53
CA GLU A 74 -0.43 -16.78 -9.56
C GLU A 74 -0.33 -18.21 -9.01
N LYS A 75 -0.04 -18.37 -7.71
CA LYS A 75 0.23 -19.69 -7.10
C LYS A 75 -0.99 -20.38 -6.52
N ASP A 76 -2.19 -19.80 -6.60
CA ASP A 76 -3.51 -20.34 -6.23
C ASP A 76 -3.49 -21.59 -5.33
N ASN A 77 -2.89 -21.44 -4.15
CA ASN A 77 -2.81 -22.47 -3.14
C ASN A 77 -3.17 -21.77 -1.84
N ASN A 78 -4.14 -22.31 -1.10
CA ASN A 78 -4.73 -21.91 0.21
C ASN A 78 -3.77 -21.43 1.34
N SER A 79 -2.50 -21.21 1.01
CA SER A 79 -1.40 -20.73 1.82
C SER A 79 -0.94 -19.31 1.44
N SER A 80 -1.68 -18.54 0.65
CA SER A 80 -1.44 -17.11 0.41
C SER A 80 -1.94 -16.27 1.61
N PRO A 81 -1.26 -15.20 2.04
CA PRO A 81 -1.88 -14.27 2.98
C PRO A 81 -3.12 -13.70 2.30
N PRO A 82 -4.27 -13.61 2.99
CA PRO A 82 -5.41 -12.93 2.44
C PRO A 82 -4.99 -11.48 2.10
N PRO A 83 -5.41 -10.95 0.94
CA PRO A 83 -5.23 -9.54 0.65
C PRO A 83 -5.77 -8.73 1.84
N PHE A 84 -5.03 -7.70 2.24
CA PHE A 84 -5.42 -6.83 3.34
C PHE A 84 -5.70 -5.44 2.81
N CYS A 85 -6.60 -4.76 3.49
CA CYS A 85 -7.01 -3.42 3.14
C CYS A 85 -6.53 -2.41 4.18
N LEU A 86 -6.08 -1.28 3.66
CA LEU A 86 -5.83 -0.05 4.41
C LEU A 86 -6.80 1.00 3.91
N THR A 87 -7.09 1.99 4.75
CA THR A 87 -7.68 3.21 4.22
C THR A 87 -6.64 3.99 3.40
N VAL A 88 -7.09 4.76 2.41
CA VAL A 88 -6.23 5.71 1.68
C VAL A 88 -5.47 6.61 2.66
N ASN A 89 -6.13 7.08 3.72
CA ASN A 89 -5.50 7.91 4.75
C ASN A 89 -4.43 7.17 5.56
N GLU A 90 -4.64 5.90 5.92
CA GLU A 90 -3.62 5.07 6.55
C GLU A 90 -2.39 4.92 5.63
N MET A 91 -2.62 4.62 4.35
CA MET A 91 -1.55 4.46 3.36
C MET A 91 -0.75 5.74 3.14
N VAL A 92 -1.43 6.86 2.96
CA VAL A 92 -0.81 8.19 2.86
C VAL A 92 -0.03 8.52 4.13
N THR A 93 -0.59 8.25 5.32
CA THR A 93 0.09 8.51 6.58
C THR A 93 1.36 7.67 6.69
N ILE A 94 1.35 6.41 6.28
CA ILE A 94 2.55 5.57 6.23
C ILE A 94 3.61 6.22 5.34
N MET A 95 3.24 6.55 4.09
CA MET A 95 4.14 7.18 3.12
C MET A 95 4.69 8.51 3.62
N ASP A 96 3.87 9.28 4.35
CA ASP A 96 4.26 10.57 4.93
C ASP A 96 5.32 10.45 6.02
N ASN A 97 5.36 9.31 6.72
CA ASN A 97 6.33 9.03 7.78
C ASN A 97 7.60 8.35 7.27
N ILE A 98 7.72 8.10 5.97
CA ILE A 98 8.98 7.62 5.38
C ILE A 98 9.88 8.85 5.16
N ASP A 99 10.87 9.01 6.05
CA ASP A 99 11.76 10.17 6.07
C ASP A 99 12.48 10.40 4.72
N GLU A 100 12.82 9.31 4.03
CA GLU A 100 13.53 9.30 2.74
C GLU A 100 12.79 10.06 1.63
N TRP A 101 11.45 10.08 1.67
CA TRP A 101 10.62 10.56 0.55
C TRP A 101 9.94 11.91 0.80
N LYS A 102 10.31 12.60 1.89
CA LYS A 102 9.73 13.91 2.26
C LYS A 102 9.84 14.98 1.16
N LYS A 103 10.89 14.93 0.32
CA LYS A 103 11.11 15.86 -0.81
C LYS A 103 10.16 15.70 -2.00
N TYR A 104 9.44 14.58 -2.11
CA TYR A 104 8.55 14.28 -3.25
C TYR A 104 7.07 14.53 -2.98
N LYS A 105 6.76 15.05 -1.79
CA LYS A 105 5.38 15.38 -1.39
C LYS A 105 4.90 16.60 -2.17
N ILE A 106 3.62 16.59 -2.56
CA ILE A 106 2.96 17.72 -3.21
C ILE A 106 2.35 18.59 -2.10
N GLU A 107 2.50 19.92 -2.22
CA GLU A 107 1.82 20.92 -1.36
C GLU A 107 0.30 20.95 -1.61
#